data_AF-A0A1Q9DBC6-F1
#
_entry.id   AF-A0A1Q9DBC6-F1
#
_cell.length_a   1.000
_cell.length_b   1.000
_cell.length_c   1.000
_cell.angle_alpha   90.00
_cell.angle_beta   90.00
_cell.angle_gamma   90.00
#
_symmetry.space_group_name_H-M   'P 1'
#
loop_
_entity.id
_entity.type
_entity.pdbx_description
1 polymer ?
#
loop_
_entity_poly.entity_id
_entity_poly.type
_entity_poly.pdbx_seq_one_letter_code
_entity_poly.pdbx_strand_id
1 'polypeptide(L)'
;MSPGPARPLRVLDQRSVQEYFPSEKKFAQVLRERPEMDLYYLCSIGKSHARLEKCLKTQVDVNKPNEMGATAVMFAARAWSPSVVERLIEAKANVNAEDRYGATALDMVNDDVRLFEDQKRFEQVDCRRRRLAMEVSGQILFDRPNVEDLEPFCEMDQLYKVKSVLEAAGARPGENRFRPGYD
;
A
#
# COMPACT_ATOMS: atom_id res chain seq x y z
N MET A 1 -20.11 -21.87 -0.75
CA MET A 1 -18.85 -21.32 -1.31
C MET A 1 -18.34 -20.30 -0.30
N SER A 2 -17.40 -20.70 0.56
CA SER A 2 -16.81 -19.77 1.52
C SER A 2 -16.05 -18.69 0.74
N PRO A 3 -16.19 -17.40 1.06
CA PRO A 3 -15.34 -16.38 0.45
C PRO A 3 -13.90 -16.77 0.78
N GLY A 4 -13.11 -17.03 -0.26
CA GLY A 4 -11.69 -17.34 -0.11
C GLY A 4 -10.99 -16.21 0.67
N PRO A 5 -9.86 -16.49 1.33
CA PRO A 5 -9.17 -15.48 2.13
C PRO A 5 -8.98 -14.22 1.28
N ALA A 6 -9.47 -13.10 1.80
CA ALA A 6 -9.33 -11.80 1.15
C ALA A 6 -7.84 -11.62 0.81
N ARG A 7 -7.52 -11.59 -0.48
CA ARG A 7 -6.12 -11.49 -0.91
C ARG A 7 -5.60 -10.15 -0.36
N PRO A 8 -4.48 -10.15 0.38
CA PRO A 8 -3.85 -8.89 0.71
C PRO A 8 -3.50 -8.18 -0.60
N LEU A 9 -3.95 -6.93 -0.73
CA LEU A 9 -3.82 -6.07 -1.91
C LEU A 9 -2.35 -5.67 -2.09
N ARG A 10 -1.49 -6.65 -2.39
CA ARG A 10 -0.02 -6.59 -2.23
C ARG A 10 0.69 -5.66 -3.23
N VAL A 11 0.06 -5.47 -4.37
CA VAL A 11 0.33 -4.48 -5.40
C VAL A 11 -1.07 -4.25 -5.94
N LEU A 12 -1.40 -3.08 -6.50
CA LEU A 12 -2.50 -3.08 -7.45
C LEU A 12 -2.20 -4.25 -8.42
N ASP A 13 -3.04 -5.28 -8.47
CA ASP A 13 -2.86 -6.38 -9.44
C ASP A 13 -2.60 -5.70 -10.79
N GLN A 14 -1.81 -6.27 -11.68
CA GLN A 14 -1.56 -5.64 -12.98
C GLN A 14 -2.89 -5.30 -13.68
N ARG A 15 -3.97 -6.02 -13.33
CA ARG A 15 -5.39 -5.73 -13.65
C ARG A 15 -6.00 -4.53 -12.91
N SER A 16 -5.76 -4.36 -11.61
CA SER A 16 -6.20 -3.16 -10.86
C SER A 16 -5.40 -1.92 -11.24
N VAL A 17 -4.10 -2.05 -11.59
CA VAL A 17 -3.33 -0.97 -12.21
C VAL A 17 -4.00 -0.57 -13.52
N GLN A 18 -4.43 -1.53 -14.35
CA GLN A 18 -5.18 -1.24 -15.59
C GLN A 18 -6.54 -0.56 -15.36
N GLU A 19 -7.13 -0.65 -14.16
CA GLU A 19 -8.37 0.05 -13.81
C GLU A 19 -8.13 1.55 -13.61
N TYR A 20 -7.00 1.91 -12.99
CA TYR A 20 -6.61 3.30 -12.74
C TYR A 20 -5.74 3.91 -13.86
N PHE A 21 -5.06 3.08 -14.66
CA PHE A 21 -4.09 3.49 -15.68
C PHE A 21 -4.46 2.93 -17.06
N PRO A 22 -4.43 3.76 -18.12
CA PRO A 22 -4.81 3.35 -19.46
C PRO A 22 -3.87 2.27 -20.01
N SER A 23 -4.37 1.46 -20.96
CA SER A 23 -3.56 0.42 -21.62
C SER A 23 -2.28 0.98 -22.25
N GLU A 24 -1.20 0.19 -22.29
CA GLU A 24 0.14 0.63 -22.72
C GLU A 24 0.14 1.38 -24.06
N LYS A 25 -0.72 0.97 -25.01
CA LYS A 25 -0.87 1.61 -26.32
C LYS A 25 -1.40 3.05 -26.25
N LYS A 26 -2.24 3.37 -25.26
CA LYS A 26 -2.78 4.72 -25.00
C LYS A 26 -1.94 5.50 -23.98
N PHE A 27 -1.10 4.82 -23.20
CA PHE A 27 -0.28 5.42 -22.15
C PHE A 27 0.62 6.54 -22.71
N ALA A 28 1.30 6.31 -23.84
CA ALA A 28 2.15 7.32 -24.48
C ALA A 28 1.40 8.57 -25.00
N GLN A 29 0.10 8.46 -25.28
CA GLN A 29 -0.74 9.60 -25.61
C GLN A 29 -1.14 10.36 -24.35
N VAL A 30 -1.58 9.64 -23.32
CA VAL A 30 -1.98 10.23 -22.04
C VAL A 30 -0.81 10.92 -21.34
N LEU A 31 0.41 10.40 -21.46
CA LEU A 31 1.61 11.06 -20.93
C LEU A 31 1.93 12.39 -21.61
N ARG A 32 1.52 12.60 -22.87
CA ARG A 32 1.65 13.90 -23.54
C ARG A 32 0.67 14.94 -22.98
N GLU A 33 -0.49 14.49 -22.54
CA GLU A 33 -1.56 15.34 -22.02
C GLU A 33 -1.42 15.58 -20.51
N ARG A 34 -0.94 14.58 -19.76
CA ARG A 34 -0.80 14.56 -18.30
C ARG A 34 0.51 13.88 -17.89
N PRO A 35 1.63 14.60 -17.79
CA PRO A 35 2.92 14.02 -17.44
C PRO A 35 2.94 13.46 -16.00
N GLU A 36 2.06 13.93 -15.12
CA GLU A 36 2.00 13.50 -13.71
C GLU A 36 1.46 12.07 -13.56
N MET A 37 0.77 11.55 -14.59
CA MET A 37 0.36 10.15 -14.62
C MET A 37 1.54 9.18 -14.64
N ASP A 38 2.70 9.57 -15.22
CA ASP A 38 3.90 8.73 -15.15
C ASP A 38 4.35 8.58 -13.69
N LEU A 39 4.29 9.68 -12.92
CA LEU A 39 4.68 9.69 -11.51
C LEU A 39 3.77 8.76 -10.69
N TYR A 40 2.44 8.87 -10.85
CA TYR A 40 1.50 8.01 -10.11
C TYR A 40 1.71 6.53 -10.45
N TYR A 41 1.92 6.21 -11.72
CA TYR A 41 2.17 4.85 -12.18
C TYR A 41 3.44 4.27 -11.54
N LEU A 42 4.54 5.03 -11.56
CA LEU A 42 5.81 4.62 -10.97
C LEU A 42 5.70 4.40 -9.45
N CYS A 43 4.97 5.29 -8.77
CA CYS A 43 4.71 5.18 -7.34
C CYS A 43 3.85 3.95 -7.00
N SER A 44 2.89 3.59 -7.85
CA SER A 44 2.03 2.42 -7.65
C SER A 44 2.76 1.08 -7.78
N ILE A 45 3.86 1.02 -8.54
CA ILE A 45 4.64 -0.20 -8.76
C ILE A 45 5.70 -0.39 -7.67
N GLY A 46 6.23 0.69 -7.11
CA GLY A 46 7.16 0.63 -5.98
C GLY A 46 8.60 0.20 -6.29
N LYS A 47 8.90 -0.26 -7.51
CA LYS A 47 10.17 -0.94 -7.85
C LYS A 47 11.09 -0.19 -8.83
N SER A 48 10.64 0.91 -9.43
CA SER A 48 11.34 1.55 -10.57
C SER A 48 12.11 2.82 -10.18
N HIS A 49 13.18 2.68 -9.38
CA HIS A 49 13.97 3.84 -8.89
C HIS A 49 14.57 4.68 -10.02
N ALA A 50 15.22 4.07 -11.02
CA ALA A 50 15.91 4.84 -12.07
C ALA A 50 14.97 5.70 -12.93
N ARG A 51 13.76 5.20 -13.21
CA ARG A 51 12.74 5.95 -13.97
C ARG A 51 12.05 7.00 -13.09
N LEU A 52 11.83 6.69 -11.81
CA LEU A 52 11.32 7.64 -10.82
C LEU A 52 12.26 8.86 -10.70
N GLU A 53 13.57 8.64 -10.56
CA GLU A 53 14.57 9.71 -10.51
C GLU A 53 14.52 10.64 -11.73
N LYS A 54 14.36 10.04 -12.91
CA LYS A 54 14.26 10.81 -14.15
C LYS A 54 12.98 11.63 -14.18
N CYS A 55 11.87 11.07 -13.70
CA CYS A 55 10.58 11.74 -13.60
C CYS A 55 10.60 12.89 -12.57
N LEU A 56 11.25 12.70 -11.41
CA LEU A 56 11.38 13.76 -10.39
C LEU A 56 12.33 14.89 -10.83
N LYS A 57 13.30 14.62 -11.70
CA LYS A 57 14.17 15.64 -12.31
C LYS A 57 13.48 16.45 -13.41
N THR A 58 12.49 15.87 -14.08
CA THR A 58 11.60 16.65 -14.94
C THR A 58 10.71 17.54 -14.06
N GLN A 59 10.28 18.72 -14.54
CA GLN A 59 9.46 19.68 -13.79
C GLN A 59 8.01 19.17 -13.56
N VAL A 60 7.88 17.95 -13.03
CA VAL A 60 6.62 17.33 -12.66
C VAL A 60 6.25 17.82 -11.27
N ASP A 61 5.03 18.30 -11.13
CA ASP A 61 4.49 18.69 -9.83
C ASP A 61 4.14 17.43 -9.01
N VAL A 62 4.97 17.14 -8.01
CA VAL A 62 4.82 15.98 -7.11
C VAL A 62 3.56 16.06 -6.24
N ASN A 63 2.99 17.25 -6.08
CA ASN A 63 1.84 17.52 -5.24
C ASN A 63 0.53 17.58 -6.01
N LYS A 64 0.59 17.48 -7.35
CA LYS A 64 -0.62 17.48 -8.15
C LYS A 64 -1.46 16.25 -7.79
N PRO A 65 -2.75 16.43 -7.46
CA PRO A 65 -3.65 15.31 -7.22
C PRO A 65 -4.21 14.79 -8.54
N ASN A 66 -4.60 13.52 -8.56
CA ASN A 66 -5.39 12.95 -9.64
C ASN A 66 -6.88 13.35 -9.54
N GLU A 67 -7.70 12.79 -10.42
CA GLU A 67 -9.15 13.03 -10.43
C GLU A 67 -9.86 12.58 -9.14
N MET A 68 -9.24 11.78 -8.27
CA MET A 68 -9.81 11.36 -6.98
C MET A 68 -9.23 12.14 -5.80
N GLY A 69 -8.38 13.14 -6.05
CA GLY A 69 -7.64 13.83 -4.99
C GLY A 69 -6.37 13.11 -4.54
N ALA A 70 -6.09 11.91 -5.08
CA ALA A 70 -4.95 11.11 -4.66
C ALA A 70 -3.64 11.66 -5.22
N THR A 71 -2.63 11.78 -4.36
CA THR A 71 -1.29 12.27 -4.71
C THR A 71 -0.29 11.12 -4.87
N ALA A 72 0.90 11.41 -5.42
CA ALA A 72 1.97 10.43 -5.61
C ALA A 72 2.36 9.71 -4.29
N VAL A 73 2.35 10.42 -3.17
CA VAL A 73 2.68 9.86 -1.84
C VAL A 73 1.66 8.80 -1.42
N MET A 74 0.37 9.01 -1.69
CA MET A 74 -0.67 8.01 -1.39
C MET A 74 -0.49 6.73 -2.20
N PHE A 75 -0.12 6.85 -3.49
CA PHE A 75 0.19 5.68 -4.32
C PHE A 75 1.40 4.91 -3.80
N ALA A 76 2.47 5.62 -3.41
CA ALA A 76 3.66 5.01 -2.86
C ALA A 76 3.40 4.36 -1.48
N ALA A 77 2.56 4.99 -0.66
CA ALA A 77 2.12 4.47 0.62
C ALA A 77 1.34 3.17 0.46
N ARG A 78 0.40 3.11 -0.50
CA ARG A 78 -0.37 1.89 -0.84
C ARG A 78 0.48 0.78 -1.47
N ALA A 79 1.60 1.12 -2.08
CA ALA A 79 2.57 0.17 -2.62
C ALA A 79 3.61 -0.31 -1.59
N TRP A 80 3.47 0.10 -0.32
CA TRP A 80 4.38 -0.16 0.80
C TRP A 80 5.86 -0.02 0.44
N SER A 81 6.17 1.06 -0.29
CA SER A 81 7.50 1.26 -0.84
C SER A 81 8.21 2.39 -0.08
N PRO A 82 8.89 2.11 1.05
CA PRO A 82 9.50 3.14 1.87
C PRO A 82 10.53 3.94 1.07
N SER A 83 11.32 3.27 0.25
CA SER A 83 12.27 3.93 -0.65
C SER A 83 11.61 4.93 -1.60
N VAL A 84 10.39 4.66 -2.10
CA VAL A 84 9.71 5.61 -2.99
C VAL A 84 9.14 6.79 -2.19
N VAL A 85 8.57 6.51 -1.01
CA VAL A 85 8.03 7.54 -0.11
C VAL A 85 9.14 8.50 0.32
N GLU A 86 10.32 8.00 0.70
CA GLU A 86 11.48 8.82 1.04
C GLU A 86 11.87 9.76 -0.11
N ARG A 87 11.93 9.26 -1.36
CA ARG A 87 12.28 10.10 -2.52
C ARG A 87 11.24 11.16 -2.82
N LEU A 88 9.96 10.86 -2.61
CA LEU A 88 8.89 11.85 -2.75
C LEU A 88 8.99 12.94 -1.67
N ILE A 89 9.33 12.57 -0.43
CA ILE A 89 9.57 13.52 0.66
C ILE A 89 10.79 14.40 0.35
N GLU A 90 11.90 13.82 -0.15
CA GLU A 90 13.06 14.58 -0.64
C GLU A 90 12.68 15.56 -1.74
N ALA A 91 11.74 15.18 -2.61
CA ALA A 91 11.17 16.03 -3.66
C ALA A 91 10.11 17.04 -3.15
N LYS A 92 9.96 17.21 -1.83
CA LYS A 92 9.01 18.12 -1.17
C LYS A 92 7.53 17.79 -1.44
N ALA A 93 7.21 16.51 -1.50
CA ALA A 93 5.82 16.08 -1.55
C ALA A 93 5.09 16.36 -0.23
N ASN A 94 3.83 16.77 -0.32
CA ASN A 94 2.94 17.04 0.79
C ASN A 94 2.39 15.72 1.33
N VAL A 95 2.95 15.27 2.44
CA VAL A 95 2.54 14.05 3.15
C VAL A 95 1.16 14.14 3.79
N ASN A 96 0.66 15.36 4.01
CA ASN A 96 -0.64 15.66 4.61
C ASN A 96 -1.69 16.04 3.56
N ALA A 97 -1.44 15.74 2.28
CA ALA A 97 -2.48 15.89 1.27
C ALA A 97 -3.64 14.94 1.58
N GLU A 98 -4.86 15.43 1.38
CA GLU A 98 -6.09 14.65 1.53
C GLU A 98 -6.70 14.36 0.16
N ASP A 99 -7.23 13.16 0.00
CA ASP A 99 -8.02 12.81 -1.17
C ASP A 99 -9.46 13.35 -1.07
N ARG A 100 -10.32 13.06 -2.05
CA ARG A 100 -11.73 13.50 -2.02
C ARG A 100 -12.54 12.99 -0.83
N TYR A 101 -12.06 11.95 -0.14
CA TYR A 101 -12.69 11.37 1.03
C TYR A 101 -12.11 11.88 2.35
N GLY A 102 -11.09 12.75 2.29
CA GLY A 102 -10.37 13.23 3.47
C GLY A 102 -9.34 12.23 4.00
N ALA A 103 -8.96 11.23 3.21
CA ALA A 103 -7.95 10.26 3.60
C ALA A 103 -6.55 10.75 3.21
N THR A 104 -5.60 10.58 4.13
CA THR A 104 -4.18 10.87 3.91
C THR A 104 -3.38 9.61 3.58
N ALA A 105 -2.12 9.78 3.19
CA ALA A 105 -1.20 8.65 3.03
C ALA A 105 -1.02 7.85 4.33
N LEU A 106 -1.06 8.51 5.49
CA LEU A 106 -0.95 7.85 6.79
C LEU A 106 -2.20 7.03 7.14
N ASP A 107 -3.39 7.51 6.78
CA ASP A 107 -4.65 6.77 6.98
C ASP A 107 -4.67 5.46 6.19
N MET A 108 -4.21 5.50 4.94
CA MET A 108 -4.10 4.28 4.11
C MET A 108 -3.18 3.24 4.74
N VAL A 109 -2.04 3.68 5.27
CA VAL A 109 -1.05 2.82 5.92
C VAL A 109 -1.60 2.25 7.23
N ASN A 110 -2.29 3.06 8.03
CA ASN A 110 -2.91 2.60 9.28
C ASN A 110 -4.02 1.57 9.03
N ASP A 111 -4.84 1.79 8.00
CA ASP A 111 -5.87 0.84 7.57
C ASP A 111 -5.26 -0.49 7.13
N ASP A 112 -4.20 -0.45 6.33
CA ASP A 112 -3.47 -1.66 5.95
C ASP A 112 -2.89 -2.35 7.19
N VAL A 113 -2.16 -1.64 8.06
CA VAL A 113 -1.57 -2.21 9.29
C VAL A 113 -2.61 -2.93 10.11
N ARG A 114 -3.76 -2.30 10.35
CA ARG A 114 -4.86 -2.91 11.10
C ARG A 114 -5.38 -4.18 10.44
N LEU A 115 -5.63 -4.14 9.13
CA LEU A 115 -6.10 -5.31 8.37
C LEU A 115 -5.10 -6.46 8.46
N PHE A 116 -3.81 -6.19 8.39
CA PHE A 116 -2.77 -7.21 8.53
C PHE A 116 -2.66 -7.78 9.93
N GLU A 117 -2.71 -6.95 10.95
CA GLU A 117 -2.66 -7.39 12.34
C GLU A 117 -3.85 -8.27 12.70
N ASP A 118 -5.04 -7.92 12.21
CA ASP A 118 -6.23 -8.75 12.35
C ASP A 118 -6.05 -10.11 11.65
N GLN A 119 -5.61 -10.13 10.39
CA GLN A 119 -5.34 -11.37 9.65
C GLN A 119 -4.29 -12.26 10.33
N LYS A 120 -3.19 -11.65 10.79
CA LYS A 120 -2.11 -12.32 11.52
C LYS A 120 -2.64 -12.97 12.79
N ARG A 121 -3.47 -12.25 13.55
CA ARG A 121 -4.10 -12.76 14.77
C ARG A 121 -5.01 -13.96 14.49
N PHE A 122 -5.85 -13.89 13.45
CA PHE A 122 -6.71 -15.01 13.07
C PHE A 122 -5.91 -16.26 12.70
N GLU A 123 -4.89 -16.13 11.85
CA GLU A 123 -4.07 -17.29 11.46
C GLU A 123 -3.31 -17.86 12.66
N GLN A 124 -2.80 -17.03 13.58
CA GLN A 124 -2.16 -17.50 14.81
C GLN A 124 -3.12 -18.31 15.71
N VAL A 125 -4.38 -17.88 15.82
CA VAL A 125 -5.41 -18.62 16.57
C VAL A 125 -5.68 -19.97 15.92
N ASP A 126 -5.82 -20.02 14.59
CA ASP A 126 -6.07 -21.26 13.87
C ASP A 126 -4.88 -22.21 13.91
N CYS A 127 -3.64 -21.72 13.78
CA CYS A 127 -2.43 -22.52 13.97
C CYS A 127 -2.37 -23.16 15.36
N ARG A 128 -2.68 -22.40 16.43
CA ARG A 128 -2.75 -22.93 17.80
C ARG A 128 -3.83 -24.00 17.94
N ARG A 129 -5.03 -23.77 17.39
CA ARG A 129 -6.13 -24.74 17.41
C ARG A 129 -5.78 -26.04 16.70
N ARG A 130 -5.14 -25.96 15.52
CA ARG A 130 -4.69 -27.12 14.76
C ARG A 130 -3.64 -27.92 15.54
N ARG A 131 -2.65 -27.26 16.14
CA ARG A 131 -1.61 -27.92 16.95
C ARG A 131 -2.22 -28.68 18.14
N LEU A 132 -3.12 -28.04 18.88
CA LEU A 132 -3.84 -28.69 19.99
C LEU A 132 -4.64 -29.91 19.51
N ALA A 133 -5.31 -29.81 18.36
CA ALA A 133 -6.05 -30.94 17.78
C ALA A 133 -5.13 -32.11 17.40
N MET A 134 -3.92 -31.85 16.89
CA MET A 134 -2.93 -32.90 16.61
C MET A 134 -2.40 -33.54 17.89
N GLU A 135 -2.10 -32.75 18.93
CA GLU A 135 -1.65 -33.26 20.23
C GLU A 135 -2.70 -34.17 20.89
N VAL A 136 -3.98 -33.78 20.82
CA VAL A 136 -5.08 -34.57 21.39
C VAL A 136 -5.39 -35.82 20.57
N SER A 137 -5.36 -35.74 19.23
CA SER A 137 -5.71 -36.87 18.36
C SER A 137 -4.55 -37.82 18.06
N GLY A 138 -3.30 -37.40 18.28
CA GLY A 138 -2.10 -38.15 17.87
C GLY A 138 -1.91 -38.22 16.36
N GLN A 139 -2.69 -37.46 15.57
CA GLN A 139 -2.63 -37.46 14.10
C GLN A 139 -2.10 -36.12 13.59
N ILE A 140 -1.21 -36.17 12.59
CA ILE A 140 -0.77 -34.97 11.88
C ILE A 140 -1.88 -34.57 10.91
N LEU A 141 -2.58 -33.48 11.21
CA LEU A 141 -3.71 -33.01 10.41
C LEU A 141 -3.25 -32.11 9.24
N PHE A 142 -2.23 -31.28 9.45
CA PHE A 142 -1.74 -30.34 8.42
C PHE A 142 -0.38 -29.72 8.82
N ASP A 143 0.67 -29.95 8.03
CA ASP A 143 1.98 -29.33 8.21
C ASP A 143 2.03 -28.00 7.43
N ARG A 144 1.60 -26.91 8.08
CA ARG A 144 1.69 -25.55 7.53
C ARG A 144 2.82 -24.80 8.24
N PRO A 145 3.67 -24.04 7.53
CA PRO A 145 4.70 -23.21 8.15
C PRO A 145 4.10 -22.17 9.11
N ASN A 146 4.92 -21.60 10.00
CA ASN A 146 4.46 -20.61 10.97
C ASN A 146 3.91 -19.38 10.25
N VAL A 147 3.03 -18.63 10.93
CA VAL A 147 2.36 -17.45 10.35
C VAL A 147 3.37 -16.44 9.80
N GLU A 148 4.49 -16.23 10.49
CA GLU A 148 5.56 -15.31 10.08
C GLU A 148 6.24 -15.72 8.77
N ASP A 149 6.23 -17.02 8.45
CA ASP A 149 6.88 -17.59 7.26
C ASP A 149 5.94 -17.59 6.04
N LEU A 150 4.66 -17.24 6.21
CA LEU A 150 3.72 -17.18 5.10
C LEU A 150 3.98 -15.92 4.27
N GLU A 151 4.01 -16.10 2.94
CA GLU A 151 4.28 -15.07 1.93
C GLU A 151 3.58 -13.71 2.08
N PRO A 152 2.36 -13.56 2.66
CA PRO A 152 1.78 -12.25 2.89
C PRO A 152 2.34 -11.48 4.11
N PHE A 153 3.00 -12.13 5.07
CA PHE A 153 3.49 -11.48 6.29
C PHE A 153 4.96 -11.08 6.23
N CYS A 154 5.74 -11.64 5.31
CA CYS A 154 7.16 -11.32 5.17
C CYS A 154 7.45 -9.87 4.71
N GLU A 155 6.46 -9.19 4.13
CA GLU A 155 6.58 -7.79 3.67
C GLU A 155 6.02 -6.77 4.67
N MET A 156 5.50 -7.22 5.82
CA MET A 156 4.98 -6.34 6.87
C MET A 156 6.00 -5.30 7.34
N ASP A 157 7.27 -5.68 7.36
CA ASP A 157 8.35 -4.77 7.73
C ASP A 157 8.39 -3.52 6.84
N GLN A 158 8.04 -3.64 5.55
CA GLN A 158 8.01 -2.51 4.62
C GLN A 158 6.85 -1.56 4.96
N LEU A 159 5.69 -2.11 5.31
CA LEU A 159 4.52 -1.34 5.75
C LEU A 159 4.83 -0.54 7.02
N TYR A 160 5.42 -1.19 8.03
CA TYR A 160 5.85 -0.51 9.26
C TYR A 160 6.92 0.56 9.02
N LYS A 161 7.85 0.31 8.08
CA LYS A 161 8.84 1.32 7.66
C LYS A 161 8.17 2.53 7.01
N VAL A 162 7.25 2.31 6.06
CA VAL A 162 6.49 3.41 5.43
C VAL A 162 5.77 4.24 6.49
N LYS A 163 5.09 3.58 7.45
CA LYS A 163 4.45 4.27 8.56
C LYS A 163 5.44 5.17 9.32
N SER A 164 6.58 4.60 9.73
CA SER A 164 7.60 5.34 10.47
C SER A 164 8.18 6.53 9.69
N VAL A 165 8.35 6.39 8.37
CA VAL A 165 8.86 7.45 7.49
C VAL A 165 7.84 8.59 7.37
N LEU A 166 6.56 8.26 7.21
CA LEU A 166 5.48 9.25 7.13
C LEU A 166 5.32 10.00 8.46
N GLU A 167 5.33 9.28 9.59
CA GLU A 167 5.28 9.87 10.93
C GLU A 167 6.47 10.79 11.19
N ALA A 168 7.68 10.36 10.81
CA ALA A 168 8.90 11.18 10.91
C ALA A 168 8.84 12.43 10.03
N ALA A 169 8.16 12.36 8.89
CA ALA A 169 7.89 13.50 8.02
C ALA A 169 6.78 14.44 8.53
N GLY A 170 6.17 14.13 9.68
CA GLY A 170 5.09 14.92 10.27
C GLY A 170 3.72 14.68 9.62
N ALA A 171 3.51 13.51 9.03
CA ALA A 171 2.20 13.11 8.53
C ALA A 171 1.20 12.96 9.69
N ARG A 172 -0.05 13.35 9.44
CA ARG A 172 -1.16 13.26 10.39
C ARG A 172 -2.34 12.55 9.72
N PRO A 173 -3.18 11.84 10.49
CA PRO A 173 -4.47 11.38 10.00
C PRO A 173 -5.29 12.58 9.49
N GLY A 174 -6.03 12.39 8.41
CA GLY A 174 -6.92 13.41 7.83
C GLY A 174 -8.28 13.46 8.53
N GLU A 175 -9.14 14.37 8.07
CA GLU A 175 -10.53 14.49 8.57
C GLU A 175 -11.37 13.20 8.35
N ASN A 176 -11.01 12.38 7.36
CA ASN A 176 -11.58 11.07 7.07
C ASN A 176 -13.13 11.01 7.15
N ARG A 177 -13.80 11.76 6.25
CA ARG A 177 -15.26 12.04 6.31
C ARG A 177 -16.16 10.80 6.21
N PHE A 178 -15.62 9.67 5.74
CA PHE A 178 -16.35 8.40 5.61
C PHE A 178 -16.07 7.39 6.75
N ARG A 179 -15.17 7.73 7.70
CA ARG A 179 -14.90 6.92 8.89
C ARG A 179 -14.80 7.79 10.15
N PRO A 180 -15.93 8.18 10.75
CA PRO A 180 -15.92 8.86 12.04
C PRO A 180 -15.40 7.88 13.12
N GLY A 181 -14.25 8.19 13.74
CA GLY A 181 -13.73 7.39 14.85
C GLY A 181 -12.21 7.27 15.01
N TYR A 182 -11.41 8.17 14.43
CA TYR A 182 -9.99 8.33 14.79
C TYR A 182 -9.76 9.57 15.67
N ASP A 183 -10.73 9.85 16.55
CA ASP A 183 -10.59 10.76 17.70
C ASP A 183 -10.34 9.94 18.98
#